data_AF-A0AAD3HPD4-F1
#
_entry.id   AF-A0AAD3HPD4-F1
#
_cell.length_a   1.000
_cell.length_b   1.000
_cell.length_c   1.000
_cell.angle_alpha   90.00
_cell.angle_beta   90.00
_cell.angle_gamma   90.00
#
_symmetry.space_group_name_H-M   'P 1'
#
loop_
_entity.id
_entity.type
_entity.pdbx_description
1 polymer ?
#
loop_
_entity_poly.entity_id
_entity_poly.type
_entity_poly.pdbx_seq_one_letter_code
_entity_poly.pdbx_strand_id
1 'polypeptide(L)'
;MLGRLVRGAVSAAAQQSQRYEHLIAGRLMVADLGNSAVFSEDRSSGRPESVSCDSGNPCSSSSDSGRAVSHAYASTSLRCHGDSLSTSQALPSESLGSSMQLQQLRAFGFRPPKPRFQLPERIAAIVQEKIRAQRESAPQAPPAPKLEPRPLTETSLRVGCIATKAGMTQEWDEHGVRIPLTVLWIDECQVVSVKTPEVHGYNALVLGAGFKRQKCMSPSQAGLFLKAGVPFKKMLAEWPVSGDALLPVGTHIGGGHWVAGQKVDVTGWTKWKGFQGVMRRWGFKGQPASHGVSLSHRAPGAIGNRQDPGRVWKGKKLPGCMGNERRTVHNCLVYKVDAARNLVYVRGQVPGPVGRSVLLRDSRLAPARQRATWGLPFPTHIPTAEQLAAAPAPGDVTATLPEPAAVAVWRNPSDPYLMYRQETDYFPISWKKGD
;
A
#
# COMPACT_ATOMS: atom_id res chain seq x y z
N MET A 1 12.24 -49.39 30.17
CA MET A 1 13.00 -48.84 29.02
C MET A 1 12.34 -47.63 28.34
N LEU A 2 11.00 -47.50 28.29
CA LEU A 2 10.35 -46.31 27.69
C LEU A 2 10.62 -44.98 28.42
N GLY A 3 10.78 -44.98 29.75
CA GLY A 3 11.04 -43.75 30.51
C GLY A 3 12.41 -43.10 30.28
N ARG A 4 13.41 -43.86 29.80
CA ARG A 4 14.74 -43.32 29.44
C ARG A 4 14.75 -42.71 28.03
N LEU A 5 13.97 -43.26 27.11
CA LEU A 5 13.80 -42.73 25.75
C LEU A 5 13.10 -41.36 25.73
N VAL A 6 12.08 -41.16 26.57
CA VAL A 6 11.36 -39.88 26.65
C VAL A 6 12.22 -38.78 27.28
N ARG A 7 13.03 -39.10 28.31
CA ARG A 7 13.96 -38.12 28.90
C ARG A 7 15.12 -37.76 27.95
N GLY A 8 15.58 -38.71 27.15
CA GLY A 8 16.60 -38.46 26.12
C GLY A 8 16.13 -37.52 25.02
N ALA A 9 14.88 -37.67 24.56
CA ALA A 9 14.31 -36.81 23.51
C ALA A 9 14.07 -35.36 23.99
N VAL A 10 13.65 -35.17 25.25
CA VAL A 10 13.45 -33.84 25.85
C VAL A 10 14.79 -33.14 26.10
N SER A 11 15.83 -33.87 26.50
CA SER A 11 17.19 -33.34 26.66
C SER A 11 17.82 -32.91 25.33
N ALA A 12 17.63 -33.71 24.27
CA ALA A 12 18.13 -33.40 22.94
C ALA A 12 17.44 -32.16 22.33
N ALA A 13 16.13 -31.99 22.55
CA ALA A 13 15.39 -30.80 22.11
C ALA A 13 15.82 -29.53 22.87
N ALA A 14 16.12 -29.63 24.16
CA ALA A 14 16.62 -28.52 24.97
C ALA A 14 18.04 -28.09 24.55
N GLN A 15 18.93 -29.04 24.24
CA GLN A 15 20.27 -28.74 23.71
C GLN A 15 20.23 -28.16 22.28
N GLN A 16 19.26 -28.56 21.46
CA GLN A 16 19.04 -27.95 20.15
C GLN A 16 18.54 -26.51 20.27
N SER A 17 17.66 -26.22 21.23
CA SER A 17 17.21 -24.85 21.56
C SER A 17 18.37 -23.94 21.95
N GLN A 18 19.26 -24.39 22.84
CA GLN A 18 20.41 -23.60 23.29
C GLN A 18 21.45 -23.38 22.17
N ARG A 19 21.66 -24.35 21.28
CA ARG A 19 22.52 -24.17 20.10
C ARG A 19 21.97 -23.15 19.10
N TYR A 20 20.65 -23.02 18.98
CA TYR A 20 20.03 -21.99 18.14
C TYR A 20 20.12 -20.59 18.76
N GLU A 21 20.06 -20.45 20.09
CA GLU A 21 20.26 -19.16 20.77
C GLU A 21 21.68 -18.62 20.61
N HIS A 22 22.72 -19.48 20.68
CA HIS A 22 24.10 -19.07 20.41
C HIS A 22 24.35 -18.68 18.94
N LEU A 23 23.64 -19.30 17.98
CA LEU A 23 23.71 -18.93 16.56
C LEU A 23 22.99 -17.62 16.23
N ILE A 24 21.95 -17.27 17.01
CA ILE A 24 21.24 -15.99 16.90
C ILE A 24 22.07 -14.87 17.58
N ALA A 25 22.67 -15.13 18.73
CA ALA A 25 23.54 -14.18 19.43
C ALA A 25 24.86 -13.91 18.67
N GLY A 26 25.47 -14.94 18.07
CA GLY A 26 26.71 -14.80 17.28
C GLY A 26 26.51 -14.05 15.95
N ARG A 27 25.28 -13.98 15.44
CA ARG A 27 24.94 -13.23 14.21
C ARG A 27 24.55 -11.78 14.47
N LEU A 28 24.24 -11.43 15.73
CA LEU A 28 23.99 -10.06 16.17
C LEU A 28 25.29 -9.28 16.47
N MET A 29 26.39 -9.95 16.83
CA MET A 29 27.69 -9.32 17.14
C MET A 29 28.52 -8.86 15.91
N VAL A 30 28.05 -9.07 14.68
CA VAL A 30 28.77 -8.64 13.45
C VAL A 30 28.05 -7.49 12.72
N ALA A 31 26.94 -6.99 13.26
CA ALA A 31 26.16 -5.92 12.64
C ALA A 31 26.30 -4.53 13.31
N ASP A 32 27.06 -4.41 14.41
CA ASP A 32 27.25 -3.16 15.16
C ASP A 32 28.70 -2.70 15.15
N LEU A 33 29.23 -2.32 13.98
CA LEU A 33 30.32 -1.35 13.87
C LEU A 33 30.12 -0.55 12.58
N GLY A 34 29.55 0.65 12.68
CA GLY A 34 29.45 1.55 11.54
C GLY A 34 28.75 2.89 11.84
N ASN A 35 29.57 3.93 11.96
CA ASN A 35 29.27 5.36 11.77
C ASN A 35 28.68 6.16 12.93
N SER A 36 29.56 6.52 13.87
CA SER A 36 29.60 7.86 14.44
C SER A 36 31.02 8.42 14.31
N ALA A 37 31.28 9.27 13.30
CA ALA A 37 32.39 10.22 13.32
C ALA A 37 32.20 11.28 12.22
N VAL A 38 31.87 12.48 12.68
CA VAL A 38 32.20 13.76 12.03
C VAL A 38 33.72 13.86 11.91
N PHE A 39 34.24 14.41 10.81
CA PHE A 39 35.51 15.17 10.65
C PHE A 39 35.83 15.27 9.13
N SER A 40 35.66 16.43 8.50
CA SER A 40 36.72 17.41 8.19
C SER A 40 37.98 16.79 7.56
N GLU A 41 38.11 16.95 6.24
CA GLU A 41 39.32 16.60 5.49
C GLU A 41 40.39 17.68 5.72
N ASP A 42 41.51 17.26 6.27
CA ASP A 42 42.79 17.96 6.17
C ASP A 42 43.82 17.05 5.49
N ARG A 43 44.69 17.69 4.72
CA ARG A 43 45.70 17.11 3.83
C ARG A 43 46.72 16.24 4.58
N SER A 44 47.17 15.13 3.95
CA SER A 44 48.60 14.88 3.62
C SER A 44 48.91 13.40 3.35
N SER A 45 49.61 13.17 2.23
CA SER A 45 50.69 12.20 1.97
C SER A 45 50.69 10.77 2.57
N GLY A 46 50.86 9.78 1.68
CA GLY A 46 51.50 8.50 2.05
C GLY A 46 51.17 7.30 1.15
N ARG A 47 51.96 7.08 0.10
CA ARG A 47 52.19 5.75 -0.53
C ARG A 47 53.18 4.96 0.36
N PRO A 48 53.22 3.60 0.35
CA PRO A 48 53.92 2.81 -0.68
C PRO A 48 53.27 1.44 -1.09
N GLU A 49 53.54 1.01 -2.33
CA GLU A 49 54.14 -0.29 -2.77
C GLU A 49 53.15 -1.47 -2.93
N SER A 50 52.77 -1.85 -4.16
CA SER A 50 53.46 -2.67 -5.18
C SER A 50 53.58 -4.16 -4.83
N VAL A 51 52.74 -4.98 -5.46
CA VAL A 51 53.05 -6.37 -5.80
C VAL A 51 52.65 -6.61 -7.25
N SER A 52 53.67 -6.72 -8.09
CA SER A 52 53.65 -7.24 -9.45
C SER A 52 53.71 -8.77 -9.43
N CYS A 53 52.99 -9.44 -10.33
CA CYS A 53 53.43 -10.64 -11.03
C CYS A 53 52.76 -10.68 -12.40
N ASP A 54 53.61 -10.66 -13.42
CA ASP A 54 53.35 -10.65 -14.85
C ASP A 54 53.08 -12.05 -15.42
N SER A 55 52.62 -12.03 -16.67
CA SER A 55 52.90 -12.95 -17.79
C SER A 55 51.93 -14.10 -18.11
N GLY A 56 51.48 -14.13 -19.39
CA GLY A 56 51.04 -15.35 -20.08
C GLY A 56 49.84 -15.25 -21.05
N ASN A 57 50.03 -14.60 -22.21
CA ASN A 57 49.17 -14.60 -23.43
C ASN A 57 49.01 -16.00 -24.09
N PRO A 58 48.29 -16.21 -25.24
CA PRO A 58 47.09 -15.57 -25.83
C PRO A 58 46.07 -16.58 -26.48
N CYS A 59 44.96 -16.05 -27.02
CA CYS A 59 44.13 -16.53 -28.16
C CYS A 59 43.60 -17.99 -28.21
N SER A 60 42.26 -18.14 -28.27
CA SER A 60 41.55 -18.59 -29.50
C SER A 60 40.04 -18.78 -29.28
N SER A 61 39.32 -18.47 -30.33
CA SER A 61 37.90 -18.64 -30.59
C SER A 61 37.40 -20.09 -30.47
N SER A 62 36.22 -20.29 -29.88
CA SER A 62 35.24 -21.19 -30.47
C SER A 62 33.83 -20.80 -30.04
N SER A 63 32.99 -20.70 -31.06
CA SER A 63 31.54 -20.68 -31.03
C SER A 63 30.99 -21.78 -30.12
N ASP A 64 30.03 -21.43 -29.25
CA ASP A 64 29.03 -22.42 -28.93
C ASP A 64 27.62 -21.85 -28.84
N SER A 65 26.75 -22.71 -29.29
CA SER A 65 25.46 -22.50 -29.91
C SER A 65 24.35 -22.28 -28.89
N GLY A 66 23.38 -21.47 -29.30
CA GLY A 66 22.21 -21.14 -28.50
C GLY A 66 21.30 -22.35 -28.27
N ARG A 67 20.73 -22.43 -27.07
CA ARG A 67 19.55 -23.24 -26.80
C ARG A 67 18.55 -22.43 -25.99
N ALA A 68 17.63 -21.80 -26.73
CA ALA A 68 16.43 -21.19 -26.18
C ALA A 68 15.47 -22.30 -25.75
N VAL A 69 15.05 -22.29 -24.48
CA VAL A 69 13.98 -23.16 -23.97
C VAL A 69 12.67 -22.38 -24.06
N SER A 70 11.85 -22.75 -25.03
CA SER A 70 10.47 -22.30 -25.19
C SER A 70 9.55 -23.17 -24.32
N HIS A 71 9.02 -22.61 -23.23
CA HIS A 71 7.88 -23.21 -22.53
C HIS A 71 6.57 -22.68 -23.13
N ALA A 72 5.94 -23.50 -23.95
CA ALA A 72 4.56 -23.32 -24.38
C ALA A 72 3.62 -23.68 -23.23
N TYR A 73 2.86 -22.69 -22.74
CA TYR A 73 1.69 -22.91 -21.89
C TYR A 73 0.47 -23.07 -22.79
N ALA A 74 -0.03 -24.30 -22.92
CA ALA A 74 -1.32 -24.57 -23.53
C ALA A 74 -2.45 -24.28 -22.53
N SER A 75 -3.25 -23.28 -22.85
CA SER A 75 -4.51 -22.95 -22.21
C SER A 75 -5.62 -23.84 -22.77
N THR A 76 -6.26 -24.65 -21.92
CA THR A 76 -7.54 -25.28 -22.27
C THR A 76 -8.63 -24.70 -21.39
N SER A 77 -9.38 -23.79 -21.99
CA SER A 77 -10.64 -23.26 -21.49
C SER A 77 -11.74 -24.31 -21.61
N LEU A 78 -12.43 -24.62 -20.51
CA LEU A 78 -13.73 -25.27 -20.57
C LEU A 78 -14.73 -24.35 -19.87
N ARG A 79 -15.68 -23.87 -20.68
CA ARG A 79 -16.82 -23.05 -20.30
C ARG A 79 -17.81 -23.89 -19.50
N CYS A 80 -18.35 -23.29 -18.44
CA CYS A 80 -19.52 -23.77 -17.73
C CYS A 80 -20.79 -23.34 -18.48
N HIS A 81 -21.78 -24.24 -18.54
CA HIS A 81 -23.20 -23.91 -18.68
C HIS A 81 -23.93 -24.53 -17.49
N GLY A 82 -24.95 -23.82 -16.97
CA GLY A 82 -25.90 -24.36 -16.00
C GLY A 82 -26.13 -23.50 -14.77
N ASP A 83 -26.80 -22.38 -14.99
CA ASP A 83 -28.02 -21.93 -14.29
C ASP A 83 -28.12 -21.99 -12.76
N SER A 84 -28.27 -20.77 -12.21
CA SER A 84 -29.19 -20.34 -11.15
C SER A 84 -29.67 -21.37 -10.13
N LEU A 85 -29.49 -21.04 -8.84
CA LEU A 85 -30.60 -20.61 -7.99
C LEU A 85 -30.06 -20.00 -6.69
N SER A 86 -30.41 -18.75 -6.49
CA SER A 86 -30.30 -17.99 -5.26
C SER A 86 -31.25 -18.54 -4.20
N THR A 87 -30.77 -18.76 -2.97
CA THR A 87 -31.59 -18.57 -1.77
C THR A 87 -30.69 -18.04 -0.67
N SER A 88 -30.81 -16.74 -0.45
CA SER A 88 -30.32 -16.01 0.71
C SER A 88 -31.30 -16.20 1.86
N GLN A 89 -30.85 -16.75 2.98
CA GLN A 89 -31.40 -16.45 4.29
C GLN A 89 -30.25 -16.31 5.30
N ALA A 90 -30.09 -15.08 5.78
CA ALA A 90 -29.24 -14.74 6.91
C ALA A 90 -29.90 -15.22 8.21
N LEU A 91 -29.13 -15.73 9.17
CA LEU A 91 -29.55 -15.96 10.55
C LEU A 91 -28.32 -16.02 11.50
N PRO A 92 -28.53 -15.90 12.83
CA PRO A 92 -27.80 -15.00 13.71
C PRO A 92 -26.82 -15.70 14.65
N SER A 93 -26.33 -14.92 15.61
CA SER A 93 -25.50 -15.27 16.76
C SER A 93 -25.80 -16.61 17.44
N GLU A 94 -24.69 -17.23 17.86
CA GLU A 94 -24.56 -18.29 18.85
C GLU A 94 -24.98 -19.72 18.49
N SER A 95 -24.09 -20.62 18.93
CA SER A 95 -24.12 -22.07 18.91
C SER A 95 -25.52 -22.69 18.95
N LEU A 96 -25.87 -23.43 17.89
CA LEU A 96 -26.68 -24.67 17.86
C LEU A 96 -27.15 -25.06 16.43
N GLY A 97 -26.74 -24.34 15.37
CA GLY A 97 -27.20 -24.61 13.98
C GLY A 97 -26.35 -25.56 13.11
N SER A 98 -25.20 -26.05 13.56
CA SER A 98 -24.27 -26.80 12.69
C SER A 98 -24.70 -28.24 12.38
N SER A 99 -25.66 -28.82 13.11
CA SER A 99 -26.15 -30.19 12.90
C SER A 99 -27.15 -30.30 11.75
N MET A 100 -28.04 -29.31 11.58
CA MET A 100 -29.11 -29.31 10.57
C MET A 100 -28.57 -29.14 9.14
N GLN A 101 -27.62 -28.23 8.93
CA GLN A 101 -26.98 -28.04 7.62
C GLN A 101 -26.14 -29.25 7.20
N LEU A 102 -25.51 -29.94 8.15
CA LEU A 102 -24.78 -31.19 7.89
C LEU A 102 -25.71 -32.37 7.57
N GLN A 103 -26.93 -32.40 8.13
CA GLN A 103 -27.94 -33.40 7.76
C GLN A 103 -28.50 -33.16 6.36
N GLN A 104 -28.75 -31.90 5.99
CA GLN A 104 -29.22 -31.54 4.63
C GLN A 104 -28.14 -31.83 3.56
N LEU A 105 -26.86 -31.58 3.83
CA LEU A 105 -25.77 -31.89 2.89
C LEU A 105 -25.51 -33.41 2.72
N ARG A 106 -25.83 -34.22 3.74
CA ARG A 106 -25.76 -35.70 3.65
C ARG A 106 -26.85 -36.28 2.74
N ALA A 107 -28.01 -35.63 2.64
CA ALA A 107 -29.09 -36.02 1.72
C ALA A 107 -28.69 -35.87 0.24
N PHE A 108 -27.77 -34.95 -0.07
CA PHE A 108 -27.20 -34.75 -1.41
C PHE A 108 -25.94 -35.59 -1.69
N GLY A 109 -25.65 -36.62 -0.89
CA GLY A 109 -24.52 -37.53 -1.10
C GLY A 109 -23.14 -36.94 -0.78
N PHE A 110 -23.08 -35.72 -0.24
CA PHE A 110 -21.81 -35.09 0.14
C PHE A 110 -21.29 -35.70 1.46
N ARG A 111 -20.35 -36.65 1.35
CA ARG A 111 -19.55 -37.09 2.51
C ARG A 111 -18.36 -36.13 2.68
N PRO A 112 -18.26 -35.39 3.80
CA PRO A 112 -17.03 -34.64 4.08
C PRO A 112 -15.85 -35.62 4.12
N PRO A 113 -14.70 -35.27 3.52
CA PRO A 113 -13.53 -36.13 3.56
C PRO A 113 -13.15 -36.40 5.01
N LYS A 114 -13.04 -37.69 5.40
CA LYS A 114 -12.61 -38.05 6.75
C LYS A 114 -11.27 -37.37 7.03
N PRO A 115 -11.09 -36.71 8.18
CA PRO A 115 -9.78 -36.17 8.54
C PRO A 115 -8.79 -37.33 8.52
N ARG A 116 -7.68 -37.16 7.79
CA ARG A 116 -6.64 -38.20 7.61
C ARG A 116 -6.01 -38.65 8.94
N PHE A 117 -6.20 -37.87 10.00
CA PHE A 117 -5.75 -38.16 11.34
C PHE A 117 -6.88 -37.83 12.33
N GLN A 118 -7.45 -38.84 12.97
CA GLN A 118 -8.38 -38.64 14.08
C GLN A 118 -7.55 -38.55 15.34
N LEU A 119 -7.50 -37.35 15.94
CA LEU A 119 -6.95 -37.20 17.28
C LEU A 119 -7.82 -38.04 18.24
N PRO A 120 -7.23 -38.85 19.12
CA PRO A 120 -7.96 -39.47 20.21
C PRO A 120 -8.76 -38.41 20.97
N GLU A 121 -10.01 -38.70 21.32
CA GLU A 121 -10.97 -37.74 21.90
C GLU A 121 -10.41 -37.01 23.13
N ARG A 122 -9.59 -37.71 23.94
CA ARG A 122 -8.87 -37.12 25.07
C ARG A 122 -7.93 -35.99 24.67
N ILE A 123 -7.19 -36.13 23.58
CA ILE A 123 -6.24 -35.10 23.11
C ILE A 123 -7.00 -33.91 22.52
N ALA A 124 -8.09 -34.17 21.79
CA ALA A 124 -8.95 -33.11 21.27
C ALA A 124 -9.58 -32.28 22.40
N ALA A 125 -10.05 -32.93 23.47
CA ALA A 125 -10.58 -32.27 24.67
C ALA A 125 -9.51 -31.42 25.38
N ILE A 126 -8.30 -31.95 25.60
CA ILE A 126 -7.18 -31.19 26.20
C ILE A 126 -6.79 -29.98 25.36
N VAL A 127 -6.78 -30.12 24.03
CA VAL A 127 -6.49 -29.00 23.12
C VAL A 127 -7.59 -27.95 23.18
N GLN A 128 -8.87 -28.36 23.23
CA GLN A 128 -10.00 -27.45 23.38
C GLN A 128 -10.00 -26.74 24.73
N GLU A 129 -9.69 -27.44 25.82
CA GLU A 129 -9.53 -26.87 27.16
C GLU A 129 -8.36 -25.89 27.21
N LYS A 130 -7.22 -26.20 26.57
CA LYS A 130 -6.10 -25.24 26.45
C LYS A 130 -6.48 -24.01 25.63
N ILE A 131 -7.21 -24.17 24.54
CA ILE A 131 -7.69 -23.04 23.72
C ILE A 131 -8.68 -22.20 24.54
N ARG A 132 -9.58 -22.83 25.29
CA ARG A 132 -10.55 -22.15 26.15
C ARG A 132 -9.87 -21.43 27.31
N ALA A 133 -8.96 -22.09 28.01
CA ALA A 133 -8.14 -21.50 29.06
C ALA A 133 -7.25 -20.36 28.51
N GLN A 134 -6.72 -20.47 27.28
CA GLN A 134 -6.02 -19.36 26.61
C GLN A 134 -6.95 -18.20 26.25
N ARG A 135 -8.22 -18.45 25.92
CA ARG A 135 -9.23 -17.39 25.69
C ARG A 135 -9.66 -16.73 26.99
N GLU A 136 -9.79 -17.50 28.07
CA GLU A 136 -10.21 -17.02 29.40
C GLU A 136 -9.06 -16.30 30.13
N SER A 137 -7.80 -16.71 29.90
CA SER A 137 -6.59 -16.06 30.44
C SER A 137 -6.01 -14.96 29.54
N ALA A 138 -6.49 -14.84 28.30
CA ALA A 138 -6.19 -13.66 27.51
C ALA A 138 -6.79 -12.46 28.24
N PRO A 139 -6.00 -11.43 28.62
CA PRO A 139 -6.55 -10.25 29.25
C PRO A 139 -7.65 -9.73 28.32
N GLN A 140 -8.89 -9.63 28.83
CA GLN A 140 -9.96 -8.95 28.11
C GLN A 140 -9.38 -7.62 27.67
N ALA A 141 -9.27 -7.43 26.35
CA ALA A 141 -8.72 -6.20 25.82
C ALA A 141 -9.53 -5.08 26.46
N PRO A 142 -8.88 -4.08 27.08
CA PRO A 142 -9.59 -2.97 27.70
C PRO A 142 -10.60 -2.45 26.67
N PRO A 143 -11.86 -2.17 27.07
CA PRO A 143 -12.87 -1.68 26.16
C PRO A 143 -12.25 -0.51 25.39
N ALA A 144 -12.30 -0.59 24.05
CA ALA A 144 -11.66 0.37 23.17
C ALA A 144 -11.93 1.79 23.69
N PRO A 145 -10.88 2.61 23.92
CA PRO A 145 -11.08 3.98 24.39
C PRO A 145 -12.11 4.66 23.49
N LYS A 146 -13.16 5.21 24.09
CA LYS A 146 -14.21 5.92 23.35
C LYS A 146 -13.53 7.05 22.56
N LEU A 147 -13.74 7.04 21.25
CA LEU A 147 -13.24 8.07 20.36
C LEU A 147 -14.04 9.34 20.63
N GLU A 148 -13.41 10.32 21.29
CA GLU A 148 -14.00 11.63 21.50
C GLU A 148 -13.51 12.59 20.41
N PRO A 149 -14.41 13.37 19.80
CA PRO A 149 -14.00 14.38 18.82
C PRO A 149 -13.20 15.48 19.53
N ARG A 150 -12.04 15.83 18.96
CA ARG A 150 -11.15 16.89 19.48
C ARG A 150 -10.80 17.87 18.36
N PRO A 151 -10.51 19.14 18.66
CA PRO A 151 -10.03 20.06 17.65
C PRO A 151 -8.63 19.69 17.17
N LEU A 152 -8.35 19.92 15.88
CA LEU A 152 -7.05 19.69 15.28
C LEU A 152 -6.05 20.76 15.77
N THR A 153 -4.92 20.35 16.36
CA THR A 153 -3.80 21.25 16.67
C THR A 153 -2.84 21.38 15.48
N GLU A 154 -1.99 22.41 15.45
CA GLU A 154 -1.07 22.65 14.32
C GLU A 154 -0.06 21.52 14.10
N THR A 155 0.33 20.84 15.18
CA THR A 155 1.28 19.73 15.18
C THR A 155 0.62 18.36 14.97
N SER A 156 -0.73 18.30 15.02
CA SER A 156 -1.46 17.05 14.89
C SER A 156 -1.34 16.48 13.48
N LEU A 157 -1.02 15.18 13.42
CA LEU A 157 -1.00 14.42 12.18
C LEU A 157 -2.12 13.41 12.25
N ARG A 158 -3.10 13.54 11.36
CA ARG A 158 -4.23 12.62 11.25
C ARG A 158 -3.83 11.37 10.47
N VAL A 159 -4.58 10.28 10.69
CA VAL A 159 -4.36 9.01 10.01
C VAL A 159 -4.68 9.12 8.51
N GLY A 160 -3.95 8.38 7.67
CA GLY A 160 -4.31 8.20 6.26
C GLY A 160 -5.35 7.10 6.05
N CYS A 161 -5.64 6.77 4.80
CA CYS A 161 -6.41 5.58 4.44
C CYS A 161 -5.77 4.84 3.26
N ILE A 162 -6.16 3.59 3.09
CA ILE A 162 -5.83 2.79 1.90
C ILE A 162 -7.05 2.80 1.00
N ALA A 163 -6.87 3.21 -0.25
CA ALA A 163 -7.93 3.18 -1.26
C ALA A 163 -7.48 2.39 -2.49
N THR A 164 -8.43 1.96 -3.31
CA THR A 164 -8.18 1.34 -4.61
C THR A 164 -8.58 2.32 -5.70
N LYS A 165 -7.70 2.53 -6.68
CA LYS A 165 -8.02 3.39 -7.84
C LYS A 165 -9.07 2.70 -8.70
N ALA A 166 -10.32 3.16 -8.67
CA ALA A 166 -11.43 2.55 -9.39
C ALA A 166 -11.48 2.97 -10.86
N GLY A 167 -11.09 4.21 -11.18
CA GLY A 167 -11.16 4.72 -12.54
C GLY A 167 -10.95 6.23 -12.61
N MET A 168 -11.22 6.79 -13.77
CA MET A 168 -11.23 8.24 -13.99
C MET A 168 -12.54 8.62 -14.66
N THR A 169 -13.08 9.77 -14.26
CA THR A 169 -14.29 10.37 -14.82
C THR A 169 -14.04 11.86 -15.01
N GLN A 170 -15.05 12.55 -15.54
CA GLN A 170 -15.04 14.00 -15.63
C GLN A 170 -16.38 14.51 -15.15
N GLU A 171 -16.37 15.63 -14.44
CA GLU A 171 -17.58 16.38 -14.09
C GLU A 171 -17.41 17.82 -14.58
N TRP A 172 -18.53 18.49 -14.81
CA TRP A 172 -18.56 19.90 -15.16
C TRP A 172 -18.83 20.71 -13.90
N ASP A 173 -18.05 21.76 -13.71
CA ASP A 173 -18.29 22.75 -12.66
C ASP A 173 -19.50 23.63 -13.01
N GLU A 174 -20.00 24.40 -12.06
CA GLU A 174 -21.10 25.36 -12.27
C GLU A 174 -20.78 26.42 -13.31
N HIS A 175 -19.50 26.81 -13.38
CA HIS A 175 -18.99 27.75 -14.38
C HIS A 175 -18.79 27.13 -15.76
N GLY A 176 -19.14 25.85 -15.96
CA GLY A 176 -18.96 25.17 -17.25
C GLY A 176 -17.53 24.72 -17.54
N VAL A 177 -16.66 24.62 -16.53
CA VAL A 177 -15.30 24.07 -16.68
C VAL A 177 -15.30 22.55 -16.52
N ARG A 178 -14.65 21.85 -17.46
CA ARG A 178 -14.45 20.39 -17.40
C ARG A 178 -13.33 20.03 -16.43
N ILE A 179 -13.65 19.30 -15.37
CA ILE A 179 -12.69 18.88 -14.35
C ILE A 179 -12.42 17.38 -14.47
N PRO A 180 -11.15 16.94 -14.68
CA PRO A 180 -10.80 15.53 -14.66
C PRO A 180 -10.71 15.01 -13.21
N LEU A 181 -11.45 13.94 -12.92
CA LEU A 181 -11.54 13.33 -11.60
C LEU A 181 -10.99 11.90 -11.63
N THR A 182 -10.24 11.53 -10.60
CA THR A 182 -9.92 10.13 -10.31
C THR A 182 -10.79 9.64 -9.16
N VAL A 183 -11.42 8.48 -9.35
CA VAL A 183 -12.25 7.83 -8.34
C VAL A 183 -11.40 6.89 -7.50
N LEU A 184 -11.38 7.12 -6.19
CA LEU A 184 -10.71 6.28 -5.20
C LEU A 184 -11.78 5.60 -4.33
N TRP A 185 -11.76 4.26 -4.31
CA TRP A 185 -12.68 3.46 -3.52
C TRP A 185 -12.00 2.95 -2.25
N ILE A 186 -12.59 3.24 -1.10
CA ILE A 186 -12.09 2.76 0.20
C ILE A 186 -12.79 1.43 0.51
N ASP A 187 -12.06 0.34 0.33
CA ASP A 187 -12.55 -1.03 0.53
C ASP A 187 -12.22 -1.50 1.96
N GLU A 188 -13.21 -1.42 2.86
CA GLU A 188 -13.16 -1.81 4.27
C GLU A 188 -11.81 -1.51 4.97
N CYS A 189 -11.41 -0.24 5.01
CA CYS A 189 -10.18 0.15 5.67
C CYS A 189 -10.37 0.13 7.21
N GLN A 190 -9.51 -0.62 7.91
CA GLN A 190 -9.64 -0.86 9.36
C GLN A 190 -8.28 -0.85 10.06
N VAL A 191 -8.25 -0.39 11.32
CA VAL A 191 -7.04 -0.40 12.16
C VAL A 191 -6.75 -1.83 12.63
N VAL A 192 -5.54 -2.33 12.35
CA VAL A 192 -5.10 -3.68 12.70
C VAL A 192 -4.20 -3.68 13.93
N SER A 193 -3.31 -2.71 14.05
CA SER A 193 -2.36 -2.62 15.16
C SER A 193 -1.96 -1.17 15.42
N VAL A 194 -1.76 -0.87 16.69
CA VAL A 194 -1.27 0.43 17.16
C VAL A 194 0.19 0.28 17.55
N LYS A 195 1.04 1.18 17.06
CA LYS A 195 2.46 1.27 17.43
C LYS A 195 2.62 2.42 18.42
N THR A 196 3.11 2.09 19.61
CA THR A 196 3.38 3.03 20.70
C THR A 196 4.88 3.32 20.83
N PRO A 197 5.26 4.47 21.40
CA PRO A 197 6.66 4.88 21.44
C PRO A 197 7.47 4.07 22.46
N GLU A 198 6.82 3.57 23.52
CA GLU A 198 7.43 2.73 24.56
C GLU A 198 8.00 1.41 24.01
N VAL A 199 7.29 0.79 23.05
CA VAL A 199 7.67 -0.52 22.48
C VAL A 199 8.43 -0.37 21.16
N HIS A 200 8.08 0.63 20.35
CA HIS A 200 8.56 0.76 18.97
C HIS A 200 9.40 2.01 18.69
N GLY A 201 9.46 2.97 19.63
CA GLY A 201 10.19 4.23 19.45
C GLY A 201 9.46 5.29 18.62
N TYR A 202 8.25 5.03 18.15
CA TYR A 202 7.43 6.00 17.40
C TYR A 202 5.93 5.67 17.46
N ASN A 203 5.10 6.68 17.14
CA ASN A 203 3.65 6.54 17.06
C ASN A 203 3.22 6.27 15.61
N ALA A 204 2.54 5.14 15.41
CA ALA A 204 1.97 4.80 14.11
C ALA A 204 0.72 3.93 14.22
N LEU A 205 -0.12 3.99 13.19
CA LEU A 205 -1.26 3.09 13.02
C LEU A 205 -1.02 2.20 11.81
N VAL A 206 -1.21 0.90 11.99
CA VAL A 206 -1.20 -0.09 10.91
C VAL A 206 -2.63 -0.27 10.44
N LEU A 207 -2.90 0.12 9.19
CA LEU A 207 -4.20 -0.06 8.56
C LEU A 207 -4.18 -1.24 7.60
N GLY A 208 -5.30 -1.95 7.55
CA GLY A 208 -5.58 -2.98 6.56
C GLY A 208 -6.77 -2.60 5.68
N ALA A 209 -6.71 -2.93 4.39
CA ALA A 209 -7.82 -2.74 3.46
C ALA A 209 -8.00 -3.90 2.49
N GLY A 210 -9.24 -4.03 2.02
CA GLY A 210 -9.78 -5.05 1.14
C GLY A 210 -9.79 -6.46 1.73
N PHE A 211 -10.55 -7.36 1.13
CA PHE A 211 -10.67 -8.74 1.63
C PHE A 211 -9.63 -9.70 1.02
N LYS A 212 -9.11 -10.63 1.84
CA LYS A 212 -8.25 -11.71 1.37
C LYS A 212 -8.57 -13.03 2.09
N ARG A 213 -8.73 -14.09 1.32
CA ARG A 213 -9.04 -15.44 1.85
C ARG A 213 -7.88 -15.97 2.71
N GLN A 214 -8.20 -16.62 3.83
CA GLN A 214 -7.23 -17.17 4.79
C GLN A 214 -6.17 -18.07 4.14
N LYS A 215 -6.57 -18.95 3.22
CA LYS A 215 -5.66 -19.88 2.51
C LYS A 215 -4.58 -19.20 1.65
N CYS A 216 -4.77 -17.93 1.31
CA CYS A 216 -3.84 -17.16 0.49
C CYS A 216 -2.88 -16.31 1.34
N MET A 217 -2.97 -16.39 2.68
CA MET A 217 -2.13 -15.65 3.61
C MET A 217 -1.00 -16.51 4.17
N SER A 218 0.10 -15.87 4.55
CA SER A 218 1.13 -16.54 5.33
C SER A 218 0.65 -16.74 6.77
N PRO A 219 1.11 -17.80 7.48
CA PRO A 219 0.70 -18.07 8.87
C PRO A 219 0.96 -16.90 9.82
N SER A 220 2.06 -16.17 9.62
CA SER A 220 2.41 -14.97 10.42
C SER A 220 1.41 -13.83 10.22
N GLN A 221 1.01 -13.56 8.97
CA GLN A 221 -0.03 -12.55 8.69
C GLN A 221 -1.37 -12.97 9.30
N ALA A 222 -1.75 -14.24 9.16
CA ALA A 222 -2.98 -14.75 9.74
C ALA A 222 -2.99 -14.59 11.28
N GLY A 223 -1.87 -14.92 11.95
CA GLY A 223 -1.73 -14.74 13.40
C GLY A 223 -1.88 -13.29 13.85
N LEU A 224 -1.38 -12.32 13.07
CA LEU A 224 -1.54 -10.89 13.34
C LEU A 224 -3.02 -10.48 13.35
N PHE A 225 -3.78 -10.87 12.32
CA PHE A 225 -5.21 -10.54 12.22
C PHE A 225 -6.05 -11.23 13.29
N LEU A 226 -5.74 -12.49 13.60
CA LEU A 226 -6.41 -13.24 14.67
C LEU A 226 -6.17 -12.62 16.05
N LYS A 227 -4.95 -12.15 16.33
CA LYS A 227 -4.64 -11.43 17.57
C LYS A 227 -5.40 -10.10 17.67
N ALA A 228 -5.57 -9.42 16.54
CA ALA A 228 -6.30 -8.16 16.47
C ALA A 228 -7.83 -8.32 16.48
N GLY A 229 -8.35 -9.53 16.25
CA GLY A 229 -9.80 -9.77 16.09
C GLY A 229 -10.39 -9.15 14.81
N VAL A 230 -9.56 -8.87 13.81
CA VAL A 230 -9.93 -8.15 12.59
C VAL A 230 -10.03 -9.12 11.41
N PRO A 231 -10.99 -8.95 10.47
CA PRO A 231 -11.06 -9.78 9.27
C PRO A 231 -9.79 -9.69 8.42
N PHE A 232 -9.49 -10.75 7.67
CA PHE A 232 -8.28 -10.85 6.87
C PHE A 232 -8.23 -9.81 5.75
N LYS A 233 -7.24 -8.91 5.80
CA LYS A 233 -7.09 -7.82 4.83
C LYS A 233 -6.08 -8.10 3.70
N LYS A 234 -6.33 -7.54 2.50
CA LYS A 234 -5.47 -7.74 1.32
C LYS A 234 -4.16 -6.97 1.38
N MET A 235 -4.22 -5.72 1.84
CA MET A 235 -3.06 -4.84 1.93
C MET A 235 -2.94 -4.27 3.34
N LEU A 236 -1.70 -4.16 3.82
CA LEU A 236 -1.34 -3.48 5.06
C LEU A 236 -0.47 -2.26 4.73
N ALA A 237 -0.68 -1.16 5.44
CA ALA A 237 0.19 0.01 5.37
C ALA A 237 0.26 0.69 6.74
N GLU A 238 1.44 1.23 7.04
CA GLU A 238 1.69 1.95 8.29
C GLU A 238 1.61 3.46 8.04
N TRP A 239 1.00 4.17 8.98
CA TRP A 239 0.86 5.61 8.96
C TRP A 239 1.47 6.19 10.23
N PRO A 240 2.45 7.11 10.13
CA PRO A 240 2.92 7.86 11.29
C PRO A 240 1.85 8.87 11.68
N VAL A 241 1.51 8.90 12.97
CA VAL A 241 0.38 9.66 13.52
C VAL A 241 0.82 10.37 14.80
N SER A 242 0.19 11.49 15.17
CA SER A 242 0.46 12.12 16.48
C SER A 242 -0.14 11.28 17.61
N GLY A 243 0.35 11.44 18.84
CA GLY A 243 -0.18 10.72 20.01
C GLY A 243 -1.67 10.98 20.25
N ASP A 244 -2.14 12.17 19.92
CA ASP A 244 -3.54 12.59 20.07
C ASP A 244 -4.49 11.97 19.04
N ALA A 245 -3.94 11.39 17.98
CA ALA A 245 -4.66 10.85 16.82
C ALA A 245 -4.63 9.31 16.76
N LEU A 246 -4.30 8.66 17.87
CA LEU A 246 -4.31 7.21 18.00
C LEU A 246 -5.75 6.69 18.02
N LEU A 247 -5.99 5.63 17.25
CA LEU A 247 -7.29 4.98 17.12
C LEU A 247 -7.23 3.59 17.74
N PRO A 248 -8.33 3.10 18.35
CA PRO A 248 -8.38 1.73 18.82
C PRO A 248 -8.34 0.74 17.66
N VAL A 249 -7.79 -0.44 17.93
CA VAL A 249 -7.78 -1.56 17.00
C VAL A 249 -9.23 -1.93 16.65
N GLY A 250 -9.49 -2.20 15.38
CA GLY A 250 -10.83 -2.50 14.87
C GLY A 250 -11.61 -1.29 14.36
N THR A 251 -11.14 -0.06 14.57
CA THR A 251 -11.82 1.15 14.05
C THR A 251 -11.84 1.16 12.52
N HIS A 252 -13.00 1.42 11.93
CA HIS A 252 -13.17 1.57 10.48
C HIS A 252 -12.95 3.01 10.01
N ILE A 253 -12.31 3.16 8.85
CA ILE A 253 -12.08 4.45 8.20
C ILE A 253 -12.79 4.44 6.84
N GLY A 254 -13.80 5.29 6.69
CA GLY A 254 -14.62 5.41 5.47
C GLY A 254 -14.40 6.71 4.71
N GLY A 255 -15.27 6.96 3.72
CA GLY A 255 -15.25 8.17 2.89
C GLY A 255 -15.41 9.46 3.69
N GLY A 256 -16.27 9.45 4.72
CA GLY A 256 -16.56 10.62 5.57
C GLY A 256 -15.37 11.14 6.40
N HIS A 257 -14.23 10.44 6.42
CA HIS A 257 -12.99 10.96 6.99
C HIS A 257 -12.48 12.21 6.25
N TRP A 258 -12.84 12.33 4.97
CA TRP A 258 -12.38 13.36 4.05
C TRP A 258 -13.48 14.40 3.81
N VAL A 259 -13.11 15.67 3.77
CA VAL A 259 -14.02 16.79 3.47
C VAL A 259 -13.74 17.32 2.07
N ALA A 260 -14.79 17.66 1.32
CA ALA A 260 -14.66 18.30 0.01
C ALA A 260 -13.94 19.65 0.13
N GLY A 261 -12.97 19.91 -0.75
CA GLY A 261 -12.15 21.13 -0.75
C GLY A 261 -10.81 21.03 0.00
N GLN A 262 -10.60 19.97 0.79
CA GLN A 262 -9.32 19.71 1.42
C GLN A 262 -8.26 19.27 0.37
N LYS A 263 -6.97 19.43 0.69
CA LYS A 263 -5.86 18.91 -0.12
C LYS A 263 -5.30 17.62 0.47
N VAL A 264 -5.08 16.63 -0.38
CA VAL A 264 -4.57 15.31 -0.04
C VAL A 264 -3.31 14.97 -0.83
N ASP A 265 -2.46 14.13 -0.25
CA ASP A 265 -1.34 13.51 -0.95
C ASP A 265 -1.69 12.06 -1.27
N VAL A 266 -1.43 11.64 -2.50
CA VAL A 266 -1.71 10.29 -2.98
C VAL A 266 -0.39 9.60 -3.32
N THR A 267 -0.05 8.55 -2.58
CA THR A 267 1.13 7.72 -2.83
C THR A 267 0.73 6.39 -3.45
N GLY A 268 1.41 5.98 -4.51
CA GLY A 268 1.12 4.71 -5.17
C GLY A 268 2.28 4.19 -5.98
N TRP A 269 2.12 2.97 -6.48
CA TRP A 269 3.07 2.36 -7.40
C TRP A 269 2.77 2.81 -8.82
N THR A 270 3.76 3.39 -9.49
CA THR A 270 3.64 3.81 -10.89
C THR A 270 3.49 2.63 -11.84
N LYS A 271 2.82 2.84 -12.98
CA LYS A 271 2.65 1.81 -14.02
C LYS A 271 4.02 1.36 -14.54
N TRP A 272 4.28 0.06 -14.51
CA TRP A 272 5.48 -0.54 -15.07
C TRP A 272 5.52 -0.39 -16.60
N LYS A 273 6.66 0.02 -17.14
CA LYS A 273 6.89 0.18 -18.58
C LYS A 273 7.98 -0.76 -19.10
N GLY A 274 8.56 -1.63 -18.28
CA GLY A 274 9.68 -2.50 -18.67
C GLY A 274 10.99 -1.73 -18.88
N PHE A 275 11.91 -2.31 -19.65
CA PHE A 275 13.17 -1.67 -20.01
C PHE A 275 12.91 -0.58 -21.06
N GLN A 276 13.25 0.66 -20.74
CA GLN A 276 13.01 1.83 -21.59
C GLN A 276 14.33 2.46 -22.04
N GLY A 277 14.35 2.90 -23.30
CA GLY A 277 15.44 3.70 -23.86
C GLY A 277 15.54 5.09 -23.24
N VAL A 278 16.68 5.77 -23.46
CA VAL A 278 16.98 7.09 -22.86
C VAL A 278 15.99 8.18 -23.23
N MET A 279 15.46 8.17 -24.45
CA MET A 279 14.49 9.16 -24.89
C MET A 279 13.20 9.09 -24.06
N ARG A 280 12.65 7.88 -23.83
CA ARG A 280 11.41 7.72 -23.06
C ARG A 280 11.60 7.82 -21.56
N ARG A 281 12.75 7.37 -21.05
CA ARG A 281 13.06 7.39 -19.61
C ARG A 281 13.42 8.79 -19.11
N TRP A 282 14.17 9.56 -19.90
CA TRP A 282 14.76 10.84 -19.48
C TRP A 282 14.40 12.04 -20.36
N GLY A 283 13.69 11.85 -21.47
CA GLY A 283 13.33 12.94 -22.38
C GLY A 283 14.47 13.43 -23.27
N PHE A 284 15.46 12.59 -23.58
CA PHE A 284 16.57 12.98 -24.47
C PHE A 284 16.07 13.21 -25.91
N LYS A 285 16.61 14.24 -26.60
CA LYS A 285 16.18 14.66 -27.95
C LYS A 285 16.50 13.64 -29.05
N GLY A 286 17.59 12.86 -28.92
CA GLY A 286 18.09 11.97 -29.98
C GLY A 286 18.99 12.69 -30.99
N GLN A 287 19.44 11.97 -32.02
CA GLN A 287 20.20 12.50 -33.15
C GLN A 287 19.27 12.76 -34.35
N PRO A 288 19.67 13.60 -35.34
CA PRO A 288 18.83 13.82 -36.51
C PRO A 288 18.53 12.52 -37.27
N ALA A 289 17.37 12.49 -37.92
CA ALA A 289 16.94 11.33 -38.72
C ALA A 289 17.63 11.28 -40.09
N SER A 290 17.98 12.44 -40.65
CA SER A 290 18.62 12.63 -41.95
C SER A 290 20.06 13.16 -41.80
N HIS A 291 20.69 13.55 -42.92
CA HIS A 291 22.05 14.13 -42.99
C HIS A 291 23.19 13.18 -42.57
N GLY A 292 23.10 11.91 -42.98
CA GLY A 292 24.23 10.97 -42.86
C GLY A 292 24.39 10.31 -41.48
N VAL A 293 23.41 10.45 -40.58
CA VAL A 293 23.44 9.76 -39.28
C VAL A 293 23.23 8.25 -39.48
N SER A 294 24.26 7.46 -39.20
CA SER A 294 24.20 6.00 -39.25
C SER A 294 23.85 5.39 -37.88
N LEU A 295 22.70 4.72 -37.78
CA LEU A 295 22.27 3.84 -36.67
C LEU A 295 22.13 4.47 -35.27
N SER A 296 22.44 5.76 -35.10
CA SER A 296 22.52 6.43 -33.79
C SER A 296 21.34 7.36 -33.47
N HIS A 297 20.25 7.33 -34.24
CA HIS A 297 19.08 8.20 -34.07
C HIS A 297 18.53 8.24 -32.64
N ARG A 298 18.57 7.11 -31.93
CA ARG A 298 18.09 6.98 -30.54
C ARG A 298 19.19 6.73 -29.51
N ALA A 299 20.45 6.86 -29.92
CA ALA A 299 21.59 6.69 -29.02
C ALA A 299 21.63 7.82 -27.96
N PRO A 300 22.18 7.56 -26.77
CA PRO A 300 22.30 8.56 -25.71
C PRO A 300 23.29 9.69 -26.01
N GLY A 301 24.14 9.54 -27.01
CA GLY A 301 25.29 10.43 -27.25
C GLY A 301 26.42 10.17 -26.27
N ALA A 302 27.29 11.17 -26.07
CA ALA A 302 28.45 11.07 -25.19
C ALA A 302 28.04 10.93 -23.71
N ILE A 303 28.64 9.94 -23.02
CA ILE A 303 28.31 9.60 -21.63
C ILE A 303 29.31 10.21 -20.63
N GLY A 304 30.56 10.43 -21.05
CA GLY A 304 31.63 10.98 -20.22
C GLY A 304 32.64 11.81 -21.02
N ASN A 305 33.67 12.29 -20.32
CA ASN A 305 34.78 13.06 -20.88
C ASN A 305 35.98 12.13 -21.18
N ARG A 306 36.99 12.65 -21.89
CA ARG A 306 38.16 11.89 -22.35
C ARG A 306 39.13 11.51 -21.22
N GLN A 307 40.04 12.39 -20.82
CA GLN A 307 41.13 12.07 -19.89
C GLN A 307 40.65 12.18 -18.44
N ASP A 308 40.22 13.37 -18.02
CA ASP A 308 39.69 13.59 -16.67
C ASP A 308 38.17 13.72 -16.75
N PRO A 309 37.38 12.90 -16.02
CA PRO A 309 37.73 12.06 -14.85
C PRO A 309 38.02 10.56 -15.14
N GLY A 310 38.18 10.14 -16.40
CA GLY A 310 38.48 8.73 -16.76
C GLY A 310 37.39 7.71 -16.41
N ARG A 311 36.19 8.16 -16.03
CA ARG A 311 35.06 7.31 -15.63
C ARG A 311 33.71 7.97 -15.91
N VAL A 312 32.65 7.17 -15.93
CA VAL A 312 31.27 7.69 -15.94
C VAL A 312 30.84 8.01 -14.51
N TRP A 313 30.31 9.22 -14.29
CA TRP A 313 29.79 9.62 -12.99
C TRP A 313 28.63 8.74 -12.52
N LYS A 314 28.59 8.42 -11.23
CA LYS A 314 27.45 7.70 -10.62
C LYS A 314 26.17 8.52 -10.78
N GLY A 315 25.05 7.85 -11.03
CA GLY A 315 23.76 8.50 -11.28
C GLY A 315 23.59 9.10 -12.69
N LYS A 316 24.53 8.84 -13.62
CA LYS A 316 24.37 9.24 -15.02
C LYS A 316 23.09 8.64 -15.61
N LYS A 317 22.32 9.48 -16.31
CA LYS A 317 21.06 9.11 -16.97
C LYS A 317 21.32 8.16 -18.14
N LEU A 318 20.90 6.91 -17.98
CA LEU A 318 21.09 5.80 -18.92
C LEU A 318 19.78 5.01 -19.13
N PRO A 319 19.67 4.17 -20.18
CA PRO A 319 18.46 3.36 -20.39
C PRO A 319 18.29 2.34 -19.25
N GLY A 320 17.09 1.84 -19.05
CA GLY A 320 16.81 0.91 -17.96
C GLY A 320 15.34 0.75 -17.63
N CYS A 321 15.05 -0.01 -16.58
CA CYS A 321 13.69 -0.21 -16.09
C CYS A 321 13.03 1.12 -15.70
N MET A 322 11.79 1.31 -16.13
CA MET A 322 11.00 2.50 -15.85
C MET A 322 9.62 2.11 -15.29
N GLY A 323 9.21 2.80 -14.23
CA GLY A 323 7.94 2.55 -13.52
C GLY A 323 8.09 1.49 -12.43
N ASN A 324 6.97 1.03 -11.85
CA ASN A 324 6.95 0.23 -10.62
C ASN A 324 7.80 0.85 -9.50
N GLU A 325 7.83 2.18 -9.45
CA GLU A 325 8.43 2.95 -8.36
C GLU A 325 7.30 3.56 -7.54
N ARG A 326 7.51 3.66 -6.22
CA ARG A 326 6.62 4.38 -5.32
C ARG A 326 6.78 5.88 -5.53
N ARG A 327 5.70 6.55 -5.93
CA ARG A 327 5.67 8.01 -6.13
C ARG A 327 4.47 8.60 -5.40
N THR A 328 4.63 9.85 -4.97
CA THR A 328 3.59 10.63 -4.31
C THR A 328 3.26 11.83 -5.19
N VAL A 329 1.97 12.02 -5.44
CA VAL A 329 1.45 13.26 -6.02
C VAL A 329 0.92 14.09 -4.86
N HIS A 330 1.48 15.28 -4.71
CA HIS A 330 1.17 16.18 -3.60
C HIS A 330 0.05 17.15 -3.96
N ASN A 331 -0.65 17.66 -2.94
CA ASN A 331 -1.63 18.75 -3.09
C ASN A 331 -2.78 18.46 -4.08
N CYS A 332 -3.24 17.21 -4.15
CA CYS A 332 -4.42 16.89 -4.94
C CYS A 332 -5.67 17.41 -4.22
N LEU A 333 -6.59 18.06 -4.93
CA LEU A 333 -7.83 18.58 -4.34
C LEU A 333 -8.88 17.46 -4.26
N VAL A 334 -9.53 17.30 -3.11
CA VAL A 334 -10.73 16.45 -3.01
C VAL A 334 -11.92 17.24 -3.54
N TYR A 335 -12.45 16.81 -4.67
CA TYR A 335 -13.58 17.49 -5.33
C TYR A 335 -14.91 17.07 -4.73
N LYS A 336 -15.08 15.77 -4.46
CA LYS A 336 -16.36 15.19 -4.07
C LYS A 336 -16.15 13.98 -3.18
N VAL A 337 -17.03 13.79 -2.20
CA VAL A 337 -16.99 12.63 -1.29
C VAL A 337 -18.37 12.00 -1.21
N ASP A 338 -18.46 10.72 -1.56
CA ASP A 338 -19.64 9.89 -1.37
C ASP A 338 -19.38 8.94 -0.20
N ALA A 339 -19.95 9.28 0.95
CA ALA A 339 -19.76 8.52 2.18
C ALA A 339 -20.50 7.17 2.17
N ALA A 340 -21.65 7.08 1.49
CA ALA A 340 -22.45 5.86 1.44
C ALA A 340 -21.74 4.76 0.65
N ARG A 341 -21.10 5.14 -0.47
CA ARG A 341 -20.36 4.20 -1.33
C ARG A 341 -18.86 4.12 -1.01
N ASN A 342 -18.39 4.89 -0.01
CA ASN A 342 -16.98 5.02 0.34
C ASN A 342 -16.10 5.42 -0.86
N LEU A 343 -16.57 6.37 -1.68
CA LEU A 343 -15.84 6.90 -2.83
C LEU A 343 -15.32 8.30 -2.55
N VAL A 344 -14.06 8.54 -2.89
CA VAL A 344 -13.41 9.84 -2.83
C VAL A 344 -12.98 10.25 -4.23
N TYR A 345 -13.43 11.40 -4.68
CA TYR A 345 -13.11 11.95 -5.98
C TYR A 345 -12.02 12.99 -5.84
N VAL A 346 -10.88 12.70 -6.45
CA VAL A 346 -9.69 13.56 -6.40
C VAL A 346 -9.48 14.20 -7.76
N ARG A 347 -9.30 15.52 -7.80
CA ARG A 347 -8.99 16.26 -9.03
C ARG A 347 -7.60 15.89 -9.53
N GLY A 348 -7.51 15.49 -10.79
CA GLY A 348 -6.26 15.22 -11.49
C GLY A 348 -5.83 13.75 -11.48
N GLN A 349 -4.52 13.53 -11.54
CA GLN A 349 -3.91 12.23 -11.82
C GLN A 349 -3.40 11.53 -10.55
N VAL A 350 -3.68 10.23 -10.46
CA VAL A 350 -3.19 9.35 -9.39
C VAL A 350 -2.23 8.30 -9.96
N PRO A 351 -1.09 8.01 -9.30
CA PRO A 351 -0.14 7.01 -9.76
C PRO A 351 -0.74 5.61 -9.78
N GLY A 352 -0.41 4.85 -10.84
CA GLY A 352 -0.74 3.44 -10.97
C GLY A 352 -1.92 3.13 -11.90
N PRO A 353 -2.04 1.86 -12.31
CA PRO A 353 -3.17 1.39 -13.10
C PRO A 353 -4.45 1.31 -12.25
N VAL A 354 -5.60 1.22 -12.93
CA VAL A 354 -6.90 0.94 -12.30
C VAL A 354 -6.85 -0.42 -11.57
N GLY A 355 -7.51 -0.50 -10.42
CA GLY A 355 -7.53 -1.68 -9.54
C GLY A 355 -6.32 -1.81 -8.61
N ARG A 356 -5.30 -0.95 -8.75
CA ARG A 356 -4.16 -0.90 -7.82
C ARG A 356 -4.56 -0.10 -6.58
N SER A 357 -4.10 -0.57 -5.43
CA SER A 357 -4.18 0.17 -4.17
C SER A 357 -3.25 1.37 -4.16
N VAL A 358 -3.71 2.44 -3.54
CA VAL A 358 -3.05 3.70 -3.31
C VAL A 358 -3.21 4.10 -1.85
N LEU A 359 -2.27 4.87 -1.36
CA LEU A 359 -2.21 5.39 -0.01
C LEU A 359 -2.63 6.85 -0.06
N LEU A 360 -3.69 7.19 0.65
CA LEU A 360 -4.24 8.54 0.72
C LEU A 360 -3.97 9.11 2.10
N ARG A 361 -3.46 10.34 2.17
CA ARG A 361 -3.19 11.05 3.42
C ARG A 361 -3.51 12.53 3.27
N ASP A 362 -3.67 13.24 4.38
CA ASP A 362 -3.70 14.71 4.36
C ASP A 362 -2.42 15.27 3.71
N SER A 363 -2.55 16.39 2.99
CA SER A 363 -1.40 17.01 2.34
C SER A 363 -0.38 17.49 3.38
N ARG A 364 0.87 17.04 3.23
CA ARG A 364 1.98 17.52 4.06
C ARG A 364 2.47 18.90 3.67
N LEU A 365 2.25 19.31 2.41
CA LEU A 365 2.75 20.58 1.88
C LEU A 365 1.79 21.74 2.12
N ALA A 366 0.49 21.46 2.36
CA ALA A 366 -0.47 22.49 2.72
C ALA A 366 -0.12 23.10 4.09
N PRO A 367 -0.14 24.44 4.24
CA PRO A 367 0.20 25.12 5.50
C PRO A 367 -0.85 24.83 6.57
N ALA A 368 -0.43 24.80 7.85
CA ALA A 368 -1.29 24.44 8.98
C ALA A 368 -2.57 25.30 9.07
N ARG A 369 -2.45 26.62 8.82
CA ARG A 369 -3.59 27.55 8.77
C ARG A 369 -4.68 27.11 7.77
N GLN A 370 -4.25 26.64 6.60
CA GLN A 370 -5.18 26.17 5.57
C GLN A 370 -5.86 24.85 5.99
N ARG A 371 -5.18 23.98 6.73
CA ARG A 371 -5.77 22.75 7.27
C ARG A 371 -6.86 23.01 8.29
N ALA A 372 -6.64 23.99 9.18
CA ALA A 372 -7.63 24.39 10.18
C ALA A 372 -8.92 24.94 9.54
N THR A 373 -8.81 25.58 8.37
CA THR A 373 -9.96 26.15 7.65
C THR A 373 -10.91 25.08 7.12
N TRP A 374 -10.43 23.86 6.86
CA TRP A 374 -11.24 22.80 6.24
C TRP A 374 -12.22 22.09 7.18
N GLY A 375 -12.21 22.39 8.50
CA GLY A 375 -13.15 21.78 9.45
C GLY A 375 -13.05 20.26 9.51
N LEU A 376 -11.84 19.73 9.47
CA LEU A 376 -11.57 18.29 9.37
C LEU A 376 -12.06 17.53 10.62
N PRO A 377 -12.75 16.38 10.48
CA PRO A 377 -13.07 15.53 11.63
C PRO A 377 -11.79 14.91 12.19
N PHE A 378 -11.59 15.05 13.51
CA PHE A 378 -10.43 14.55 14.24
C PHE A 378 -10.87 13.83 15.53
N PRO A 379 -10.30 12.65 15.86
CA PRO A 379 -9.22 11.94 15.16
C PRO A 379 -9.67 11.27 13.85
N THR A 380 -10.93 10.85 13.75
CA THR A 380 -11.59 10.38 12.53
C THR A 380 -13.06 10.79 12.55
N HIS A 381 -13.77 10.58 11.43
CA HIS A 381 -15.22 10.73 11.37
C HIS A 381 -15.88 9.57 12.13
N ILE A 382 -16.62 9.90 13.18
CA ILE A 382 -17.42 8.95 13.96
C ILE A 382 -18.79 8.89 13.30
N PRO A 383 -19.19 7.76 12.69
CA PRO A 383 -20.53 7.65 12.11
C PRO A 383 -21.58 7.76 13.22
N THR A 384 -22.56 8.64 13.05
CA THR A 384 -23.73 8.72 13.94
C THR A 384 -24.53 7.41 13.84
N ALA A 385 -25.21 7.01 14.91
CA ALA A 385 -25.99 5.76 14.96
C ALA A 385 -26.96 5.59 13.76
N GLU A 386 -27.53 6.69 13.26
CA GLU A 386 -28.39 6.73 12.07
C GLU A 386 -27.65 6.35 10.77
N GLN A 387 -26.39 6.79 10.61
CA GLN A 387 -25.57 6.48 9.44
C GLN A 387 -25.09 5.02 9.45
N LEU A 388 -24.89 4.45 10.64
CA LEU A 388 -24.53 3.04 10.80
C LEU A 388 -25.70 2.11 10.43
N ALA A 389 -26.94 2.55 10.70
CA ALA A 389 -28.17 1.83 10.30
C ALA A 389 -28.47 1.93 8.79
N ALA A 390 -28.02 3.00 8.13
CA ALA A 390 -28.21 3.21 6.70
C ALA A 390 -27.18 2.48 5.80
N ALA A 391 -26.18 1.81 6.37
CA ALA A 391 -25.22 1.02 5.60
C ALA A 391 -25.91 -0.24 5.02
N PRO A 392 -25.81 -0.52 3.70
CA PRO A 392 -26.46 -1.68 3.11
C PRO A 392 -25.88 -2.98 3.68
N ALA A 393 -26.75 -3.86 4.19
CA ALA A 393 -26.35 -5.16 4.66
C ALA A 393 -25.67 -5.96 3.52
N PRO A 394 -24.60 -6.72 3.79
CA PRO A 394 -23.90 -7.51 2.78
C PRO A 394 -24.79 -8.70 2.34
N GLY A 395 -25.68 -8.49 1.36
CA GLY A 395 -26.55 -9.56 0.84
C GLY A 395 -27.50 -9.18 -0.30
N ASP A 396 -27.97 -7.93 -0.36
CA ASP A 396 -29.01 -7.56 -1.34
C ASP A 396 -28.40 -6.94 -2.61
N VAL A 397 -28.14 -7.80 -3.60
CA VAL A 397 -27.70 -7.40 -4.95
C VAL A 397 -28.83 -6.84 -5.83
N THR A 398 -30.05 -6.70 -5.29
CA THR A 398 -31.24 -6.23 -6.02
C THR A 398 -31.84 -4.93 -5.47
N ALA A 399 -31.24 -4.33 -4.44
CA ALA A 399 -31.65 -3.01 -3.99
C ALA A 399 -31.22 -1.97 -5.02
N THR A 400 -32.20 -1.28 -5.60
CA THR A 400 -32.04 0.00 -6.31
C THR A 400 -30.96 0.80 -5.59
N LEU A 401 -29.86 1.13 -6.30
CA LEU A 401 -28.77 1.91 -5.73
C LEU A 401 -29.38 3.06 -4.92
N PRO A 402 -29.10 3.17 -3.60
CA PRO A 402 -29.70 4.21 -2.79
C PRO A 402 -29.48 5.54 -3.48
N GLU A 403 -30.55 6.34 -3.58
CA GLU A 403 -30.46 7.70 -4.09
C GLU A 403 -29.29 8.39 -3.37
N PRO A 404 -28.41 9.09 -4.10
CA PRO A 404 -27.15 9.55 -3.53
C PRO A 404 -27.45 10.53 -2.40
N ALA A 405 -27.30 10.07 -1.16
CA ALA A 405 -27.30 10.90 0.03
C ALA A 405 -26.38 12.10 -0.20
N ALA A 406 -26.78 13.28 0.27
CA ALA A 406 -26.18 14.59 0.01
C ALA A 406 -24.66 14.51 -0.21
N VAL A 407 -24.25 14.48 -1.47
CA VAL A 407 -22.85 14.33 -1.83
C VAL A 407 -22.17 15.69 -1.68
N ALA A 408 -21.20 15.79 -0.78
CA ALA A 408 -20.44 17.02 -0.58
C ALA A 408 -19.55 17.25 -1.82
N VAL A 409 -19.79 18.35 -2.53
CA VAL A 409 -19.04 18.78 -3.73
C VAL A 409 -18.36 20.11 -3.42
N TRP A 410 -17.07 20.21 -3.75
CA TRP A 410 -16.33 21.45 -3.71
C TRP A 410 -16.70 22.33 -4.89
N ARG A 411 -17.02 23.59 -4.62
CA ARG A 411 -17.35 24.60 -5.64
C ARG A 411 -16.22 25.61 -5.75
N ASN A 412 -15.88 26.01 -6.97
CA ASN A 412 -14.92 27.08 -7.19
C ASN A 412 -15.59 28.44 -6.90
N PRO A 413 -15.10 29.24 -5.94
CA PRO A 413 -15.74 30.51 -5.58
C PRO A 413 -15.63 31.57 -6.68
N SER A 414 -14.70 31.43 -7.63
CA SER A 414 -14.46 32.44 -8.66
C SER A 414 -14.62 31.85 -10.06
N ASP A 415 -15.35 32.58 -10.91
CA ASP A 415 -15.55 32.20 -12.30
C ASP A 415 -14.24 32.39 -13.10
N PRO A 416 -13.65 31.31 -13.65
CA PRO A 416 -12.44 31.41 -14.44
C PRO A 416 -12.63 32.19 -15.76
N TYR A 417 -13.85 32.32 -16.27
CA TYR A 417 -14.14 33.10 -17.48
C TYR A 417 -14.17 34.61 -17.23
N LEU A 418 -14.30 35.04 -15.97
CA LEU A 418 -14.23 36.44 -15.54
C LEU A 418 -12.85 36.85 -15.03
N MET A 419 -11.87 35.94 -15.06
CA MET A 419 -10.47 36.21 -14.70
C MET A 419 -9.74 36.86 -15.87
N TYR A 420 -10.04 38.13 -16.12
CA TYR A 420 -9.39 38.92 -17.16
C TYR A 420 -7.95 39.27 -16.77
N ARG A 421 -7.08 39.44 -17.78
CA ARG A 421 -5.77 40.06 -17.58
C ARG A 421 -5.96 41.52 -17.16
N GLN A 422 -5.06 41.99 -16.33
CA GLN A 422 -5.06 43.40 -15.96
C GLN A 422 -4.58 44.22 -17.15
N GLU A 423 -5.12 45.43 -17.31
CA GLU A 423 -4.71 46.34 -18.40
C GLU A 423 -3.21 46.69 -18.31
N THR A 424 -2.62 46.60 -17.13
CA THR A 424 -1.19 46.79 -16.87
C THR A 424 -0.30 45.64 -17.32
N ASP A 425 -0.86 44.47 -17.68
CA ASP A 425 -0.09 43.31 -18.16
C ASP A 425 0.40 43.47 -19.60
N TYR A 426 -0.10 44.48 -20.33
CA TYR A 426 0.37 44.81 -21.66
C TYR A 426 1.65 45.65 -21.55
N PHE A 427 2.73 45.22 -22.22
CA PHE A 427 3.94 46.03 -22.33
C PHE A 427 3.58 47.39 -22.93
N PRO A 428 4.00 48.51 -22.32
CA PRO A 428 3.78 49.82 -22.91
C PRO A 428 4.56 49.88 -24.22
N ILE A 429 3.83 49.88 -25.34
CA ILE A 429 4.43 50.11 -26.65
C ILE A 429 4.74 51.61 -26.71
N SER A 430 5.96 51.98 -26.33
CA SER A 430 6.47 53.34 -26.58
C SER A 430 6.86 53.45 -28.04
N TRP A 431 5.98 54.03 -28.85
CA TRP A 431 6.34 54.45 -30.19
C TRP A 431 7.28 55.64 -30.08
N LYS A 432 8.56 55.46 -30.44
CA LYS A 432 9.41 56.60 -30.78
C LYS A 432 8.89 57.16 -32.10
N LYS A 433 8.36 58.38 -32.07
CA LYS A 433 7.98 59.12 -33.28
C LYS A 433 9.26 59.56 -33.99
N GLY A 434 9.69 58.82 -35.02
CA GLY A 434 10.73 59.28 -35.95
C GLY A 434 11.86 58.32 -36.37
N ASP A 435 11.76 57.00 -36.15
CA ASP A 435 12.68 56.01 -36.75
C ASP A 435 12.00 55.23 -37.89
#